data_AF-X1NW69-F1
#
_entry.id   AF-X1NW69-F1
#
_cell.length_a   1.000
_cell.length_b   1.000
_cell.length_c   1.000
_cell.angle_alpha   90.00
_cell.angle_beta   90.00
_cell.angle_gamma   90.00
#
_symmetry.space_group_name_H-M   'P 1'
#
loop_
_entity.id
_entity.type
_entity.pdbx_description
1 polymer ?
#
loop_
_entity_poly.entity_id
_entity_poly.type
_entity_poly.pdbx_seq_one_letter_code
_entity_poly.pdbx_strand_id
1 'polypeptide(L)'
;IRPYARLSLIDPETGLEDLINKKIRLLREKSLEEDPLRMLRALRLASQLDFEVEEKIAHLTSSKSSLIKKVAGERIRDELCLFLRNPFSHRCLVNSSAGVLLEKIFGQTPNLENLKRLETLLSNEKVLPKDLKEKIDLHLEKDEKA
;
A
#
# COMPACT_ATOMS: atom_id res chain seq x y z
N ILE A 1 17.22 23.92 36.98
CA ILE A 1 17.30 23.01 35.82
C ILE A 1 16.71 21.68 36.25
N ARG A 2 15.51 21.30 35.77
CA ARG A 2 14.93 19.98 36.11
C ARG A 2 15.77 18.91 35.40
N PRO A 3 16.23 17.85 36.08
CA PRO A 3 16.94 16.76 35.42
C PRO A 3 15.94 16.11 34.47
N TYR A 4 16.26 16.09 33.17
CA TYR A 4 15.50 15.32 32.20
C TYR A 4 15.42 13.89 32.71
N ALA A 5 14.21 13.38 32.94
CA ALA A 5 14.00 11.97 33.16
C ALA A 5 14.70 11.20 32.03
N ARG A 6 15.55 10.22 32.36
CA ARG A 6 16.20 9.40 31.35
C ARG A 6 15.11 8.76 30.49
N LEU A 7 15.07 9.17 29.22
CA LEU A 7 14.22 8.54 28.22
C LEU A 7 14.81 7.15 27.94
N SER A 8 14.16 6.11 28.47
CA SER A 8 14.49 4.72 28.19
C SER A 8 13.63 4.25 27.01
N LEU A 9 14.27 3.73 25.96
CA LEU A 9 13.57 3.07 24.85
C LEU A 9 13.03 1.72 25.33
N ILE A 10 11.71 1.52 25.22
CA ILE A 10 11.06 0.24 25.52
C ILE A 10 10.83 -0.47 24.18
N ASP A 11 11.58 -1.55 23.95
CA ASP A 11 11.52 -2.32 22.71
C ASP A 11 11.42 -3.84 23.00
N PRO A 12 10.22 -4.33 23.40
CA PRO A 12 10.03 -5.72 23.78
C PRO A 12 10.05 -6.68 22.57
N GLU A 13 9.83 -6.16 21.37
CA GLU A 13 9.65 -6.95 20.15
C GLU A 13 10.79 -6.72 19.16
N THR A 14 11.95 -6.22 19.59
CA THR A 14 13.15 -6.00 18.75
C THR A 14 12.91 -5.13 17.50
N GLY A 15 12.04 -4.12 17.59
CA GLY A 15 11.75 -3.19 16.52
C GLY A 15 12.94 -2.32 16.12
N LEU A 16 13.87 -2.03 17.04
CA LEU A 16 15.10 -1.31 16.71
C LEU A 16 15.98 -2.10 15.73
N GLU A 17 16.03 -3.42 15.90
CA GLU A 17 16.77 -4.31 14.99
C GLU A 17 16.10 -4.37 13.61
N ASP A 18 14.76 -4.43 13.56
CA ASP A 18 14.02 -4.37 12.29
C ASP A 18 14.26 -3.04 11.54
N LEU A 19 14.36 -1.92 12.27
CA LEU A 19 14.69 -0.61 11.69
C LEU A 19 16.10 -0.58 11.12
N ILE A 20 17.09 -1.12 11.86
CA ILE A 20 18.49 -1.21 11.40
C ILE A 20 18.58 -2.09 10.14
N ASN A 21 17.85 -3.21 10.13
CA ASN A 21 17.84 -4.18 9.04
C ASN A 21 16.87 -3.79 7.90
N LYS A 22 16.21 -2.64 7.97
CA LYS A 22 15.22 -2.17 6.99
C LYS A 22 14.14 -3.22 6.67
N LYS A 23 13.59 -3.86 7.70
CA LYS A 23 12.65 -4.98 7.56
C LYS A 23 11.26 -4.60 8.07
N ILE A 24 10.22 -4.94 7.30
CA ILE A 24 8.84 -4.98 7.75
C ILE A 24 8.53 -6.41 8.20
N ARG A 25 8.39 -6.62 9.50
CA ARG A 25 8.15 -7.94 10.12
C ARG A 25 6.74 -8.03 10.72
N LEU A 26 6.15 -9.23 10.67
CA LEU A 26 4.86 -9.49 11.26
C LEU A 26 4.99 -9.97 12.70
N LEU A 27 4.44 -9.22 13.66
CA LEU A 27 4.47 -9.64 15.07
C LEU A 27 3.54 -10.84 15.35
N ARG A 28 2.33 -10.83 14.78
CA ARG A 28 1.31 -11.85 14.99
C ARG A 28 0.55 -12.14 13.70
N GLU A 29 0.46 -13.41 13.31
CA GLU A 29 -0.22 -13.81 12.06
C GLU A 29 -1.70 -13.41 12.03
N LYS A 30 -2.39 -13.53 13.17
CA LYS A 30 -3.80 -13.15 13.33
C LYS A 30 -4.05 -11.66 13.08
N SER A 31 -3.03 -10.82 13.18
CA SER A 31 -3.18 -9.38 12.95
C SER A 31 -3.70 -9.06 11.54
N LEU A 32 -3.34 -9.86 10.53
CA LEU A 32 -3.85 -9.68 9.16
C LEU A 32 -5.31 -10.12 9.00
N GLU A 33 -5.81 -11.01 9.86
CA GLU A 33 -7.22 -11.41 9.86
C GLU A 33 -8.09 -10.39 10.60
N GLU A 34 -7.57 -9.85 11.71
CA GLU A 34 -8.22 -8.82 12.52
C GLU A 34 -8.38 -7.49 11.77
N ASP A 35 -7.38 -7.10 10.99
CA ASP A 35 -7.43 -5.92 10.12
C ASP A 35 -6.75 -6.22 8.78
N PRO A 36 -7.49 -6.73 7.78
CA PRO A 36 -6.94 -7.09 6.48
C PRO A 36 -6.27 -5.93 5.73
N LEU A 37 -6.61 -4.68 6.08
CA LEU A 37 -5.96 -3.49 5.53
C LEU A 37 -4.45 -3.47 5.83
N ARG A 38 -3.99 -4.17 6.88
CA ARG A 38 -2.58 -4.29 7.23
C ARG A 38 -1.73 -4.90 6.11
N MET A 39 -2.30 -5.72 5.23
CA MET A 39 -1.60 -6.23 4.03
C MET A 39 -1.20 -5.08 3.11
N LEU A 40 -2.14 -4.17 2.82
CA LEU A 40 -1.87 -3.00 1.98
C LEU A 40 -0.95 -1.98 2.70
N ARG A 41 -1.11 -1.82 4.02
CA ARG A 41 -0.21 -0.99 4.83
C ARG A 41 1.23 -1.49 4.80
N ALA A 42 1.46 -2.80 4.82
CA ALA A 42 2.80 -3.37 4.73
C ALA A 42 3.46 -3.01 3.40
N LEU A 43 2.72 -3.13 2.28
CA LEU A 43 3.19 -2.70 0.96
C LEU A 43 3.48 -1.20 0.91
N ARG A 44 2.61 -0.37 1.50
CA ARG A 44 2.85 1.07 1.62
C ARG A 44 4.12 1.37 2.40
N LEU A 45 4.30 0.78 3.57
CA LEU A 45 5.47 1.04 4.42
C LEU A 45 6.76 0.59 3.74
N ALA A 46 6.74 -0.56 3.07
CA ALA A 46 7.88 -1.05 2.29
C ALA A 46 8.28 -0.05 1.20
N SER A 47 7.31 0.46 0.42
CA SER A 47 7.57 1.49 -0.59
C SER A 47 8.02 2.81 0.02
N GLN A 48 7.40 3.25 1.12
CA GLN A 48 7.68 4.55 1.73
C GLN A 48 9.06 4.63 2.38
N LEU A 49 9.49 3.54 3.01
CA LEU A 49 10.72 3.49 3.79
C LEU A 49 11.88 2.85 3.02
N ASP A 50 11.61 2.29 1.83
CA ASP A 50 12.55 1.44 1.08
C ASP A 50 13.01 0.24 1.92
N PHE A 51 12.03 -0.45 2.52
CA PHE A 51 12.23 -1.60 3.40
C PHE A 51 11.78 -2.89 2.72
N GLU A 52 12.40 -4.00 3.12
CA GLU A 52 12.02 -5.33 2.65
C GLU A 52 10.88 -5.91 3.50
N VAL A 53 9.88 -6.48 2.83
CA VAL A 53 8.77 -7.17 3.49
C VAL A 53 9.20 -8.61 3.78
N GLU A 54 9.03 -9.05 5.03
CA GLU A 54 9.26 -10.43 5.40
C GLU A 54 8.45 -11.41 4.54
N GLU A 55 9.08 -12.51 4.10
CA GLU A 55 8.47 -13.53 3.24
C GLU A 55 7.15 -14.07 3.80
N LYS A 56 7.06 -14.19 5.13
CA LYS A 56 5.85 -14.58 5.84
C LYS A 56 4.66 -13.66 5.55
N ILE A 57 4.88 -12.35 5.47
CA ILE A 57 3.84 -11.39 5.11
C ILE A 57 3.43 -11.59 3.66
N ALA A 58 4.37 -11.84 2.74
CA ALA A 58 4.06 -12.10 1.34
C ALA A 58 3.17 -13.34 1.18
N HIS A 59 3.57 -14.46 1.80
CA HIS A 59 2.79 -15.70 1.80
C HIS A 59 1.37 -15.52 2.37
N LEU A 60 1.25 -14.85 3.53
CA LEU A 60 -0.04 -14.57 4.16
C LEU A 60 -0.88 -13.61 3.31
N THR A 61 -0.26 -12.62 2.67
CA THR A 61 -0.93 -11.68 1.77
C THR A 61 -1.53 -12.41 0.57
N SER A 62 -0.78 -13.34 -0.04
CA SER A 62 -1.29 -14.14 -1.15
C SER A 62 -2.46 -15.03 -0.73
N SER A 63 -2.30 -15.78 0.36
CA SER A 63 -3.30 -16.75 0.85
C SER A 63 -4.56 -16.11 1.47
N LYS A 64 -4.43 -14.93 2.08
CA LYS A 64 -5.53 -14.23 2.77
C LYS A 64 -6.03 -12.98 2.04
N SER A 65 -5.55 -12.72 0.82
CA SER A 65 -5.92 -11.56 0.00
C SER A 65 -7.44 -11.32 -0.08
N SER A 66 -8.24 -12.39 -0.16
CA SER A 66 -9.70 -12.31 -0.19
C SER A 66 -10.34 -11.62 1.02
N LEU A 67 -9.67 -11.60 2.18
CA LEU A 67 -10.16 -10.90 3.37
C LEU A 67 -10.22 -9.39 3.19
N ILE A 68 -9.49 -8.82 2.23
CA ILE A 68 -9.52 -7.39 1.94
C ILE A 68 -10.93 -6.89 1.60
N LYS A 69 -11.78 -7.77 1.05
CA LYS A 69 -13.19 -7.46 0.72
C LYS A 69 -14.06 -7.18 1.95
N LYS A 70 -13.60 -7.53 3.15
CA LYS A 70 -14.28 -7.21 4.42
C LYS A 70 -13.95 -5.80 4.92
N VAL A 71 -12.94 -5.15 4.36
CA VAL A 71 -12.55 -3.79 4.72
C VAL A 71 -13.44 -2.81 3.98
N ALA A 72 -13.85 -1.74 4.68
CA ALA A 72 -14.64 -0.68 4.08
C ALA A 72 -13.89 0.00 2.92
N GLY A 73 -14.60 0.26 1.83
CA GLY A 73 -14.00 0.70 0.56
C GLY A 73 -13.26 2.03 0.66
N GLU A 74 -13.74 2.95 1.49
CA GLU A 74 -13.09 4.23 1.78
C GLU A 74 -11.71 4.04 2.43
N ARG A 75 -11.57 3.06 3.34
CA ARG A 75 -10.29 2.75 3.97
C ARG A 75 -9.31 2.15 2.97
N ILE A 76 -9.80 1.30 2.07
CA ILE A 76 -8.97 0.73 0.99
C ILE A 76 -8.50 1.84 0.05
N ARG A 77 -9.42 2.73 -0.37
CA ARG A 77 -9.11 3.88 -1.23
C ARG A 77 -8.05 4.78 -0.59
N ASP A 78 -8.25 5.18 0.66
CA ASP A 78 -7.35 6.11 1.33
C ASP A 78 -5.94 5.51 1.46
N GLU A 79 -5.85 4.23 1.80
CA GLU A 79 -4.56 3.52 1.89
C GLU A 79 -3.91 3.34 0.50
N LEU A 80 -4.69 3.04 -0.55
CA LEU A 80 -4.20 2.98 -1.93
C LEU A 80 -3.66 4.33 -2.39
N CYS A 81 -4.38 5.42 -2.10
CA CYS A 81 -3.93 6.78 -2.43
C CYS A 81 -2.60 7.10 -1.74
N LEU A 82 -2.45 6.74 -0.45
CA LEU A 82 -1.19 6.94 0.27
C LEU A 82 -0.06 6.07 -0.32
N PHE A 83 -0.35 4.83 -0.70
CA PHE A 83 0.61 3.94 -1.33
C PHE A 83 1.10 4.48 -2.66
N LEU A 84 0.19 4.88 -3.55
CA LEU A 84 0.52 5.35 -4.90
C LEU A 84 1.16 6.75 -4.91
N ARG A 85 0.99 7.55 -3.84
CA ARG A 85 1.71 8.83 -3.68
C ARG A 85 3.22 8.62 -3.45
N ASN A 86 3.63 7.46 -2.93
CA ASN A 86 5.03 7.22 -2.67
C ASN A 86 5.80 6.97 -3.97
N PRO A 87 6.95 7.65 -4.17
CA PRO A 87 7.84 7.32 -5.26
C PRO A 87 8.32 5.87 -5.10
N PHE A 88 8.43 5.16 -6.21
CA PHE A 88 8.83 3.74 -6.30
C PHE A 88 7.77 2.72 -5.83
N SER A 89 6.52 3.14 -5.64
CA SER A 89 5.42 2.21 -5.32
C SER A 89 5.26 1.11 -6.38
N HIS A 90 5.56 1.40 -7.65
CA HIS A 90 5.61 0.41 -8.73
C HIS A 90 6.57 -0.77 -8.46
N ARG A 91 7.63 -0.61 -7.66
CA ARG A 91 8.55 -1.73 -7.35
C ARG A 91 7.87 -2.78 -6.49
N CYS A 92 7.04 -2.36 -5.55
CA CYS A 92 6.24 -3.27 -4.73
C CYS A 92 5.20 -4.04 -5.56
N LEU A 93 4.79 -3.50 -6.72
CA LEU A 93 3.83 -4.12 -7.64
C LEU A 93 4.41 -5.26 -8.47
N VAL A 94 5.75 -5.35 -8.58
CA VAL A 94 6.43 -6.44 -9.28
C VAL A 94 6.37 -7.74 -8.47
N ASN A 95 6.12 -7.66 -7.16
CA ASN A 95 5.98 -8.83 -6.30
C ASN A 95 4.63 -9.55 -6.55
N SER A 96 4.67 -10.88 -6.70
CA SER A 96 3.49 -11.73 -6.95
C SER A 96 2.39 -11.56 -5.89
N SER A 97 2.76 -11.34 -4.63
CA SER A 97 1.81 -11.22 -3.52
C SER A 97 1.05 -9.89 -3.54
N ALA A 98 1.71 -8.81 -3.94
CA ALA A 98 1.09 -7.50 -4.12
C ALA A 98 0.13 -7.49 -5.32
N GLY A 99 0.52 -8.15 -6.41
CA GLY A 99 -0.34 -8.33 -7.58
C GLY A 99 -1.64 -9.06 -7.25
N VAL A 100 -1.57 -10.16 -6.50
CA VAL A 100 -2.75 -10.92 -6.05
C VAL A 100 -3.66 -10.06 -5.16
N LEU A 101 -3.08 -9.31 -4.21
CA LEU A 101 -3.88 -8.43 -3.35
C LEU A 101 -4.62 -7.36 -4.16
N LEU A 102 -3.93 -6.71 -5.09
CA LEU A 102 -4.51 -5.67 -5.92
C LEU A 102 -5.54 -6.19 -6.90
N GLU A 103 -5.36 -7.42 -7.42
CA GLU A 103 -6.38 -8.09 -8.20
C GLU A 103 -7.68 -8.27 -7.38
N LYS A 104 -7.57 -8.61 -6.09
CA LYS A 104 -8.76 -8.71 -5.22
C LYS A 104 -9.41 -7.37 -4.92
N ILE A 105 -8.65 -6.28 -4.94
CA ILE A 105 -9.17 -4.92 -4.72
C ILE A 105 -9.84 -4.38 -5.99
N PHE A 106 -9.18 -4.48 -7.15
CA PHE A 106 -9.69 -3.95 -8.41
C PHE A 106 -10.68 -4.89 -9.13
N GLY A 107 -10.76 -6.16 -8.71
CA GLY A 107 -11.57 -7.18 -9.39
C GLY A 107 -10.97 -7.68 -10.71
N GLN A 108 -9.79 -7.16 -11.09
CA GLN A 108 -9.08 -7.50 -12.32
C GLN A 108 -7.58 -7.37 -12.10
N THR A 109 -6.78 -8.04 -12.94
CA THR A 109 -5.32 -7.91 -12.88
C THR A 109 -4.92 -6.45 -13.14
N PRO A 110 -4.20 -5.82 -12.22
CA PRO A 110 -3.88 -4.41 -12.37
C PRO A 110 -2.88 -4.21 -13.50
N ASN A 111 -3.15 -3.24 -14.38
CA ASN A 111 -2.24 -2.87 -15.45
C ASN A 111 -1.08 -2.03 -14.87
N LEU A 112 0.15 -2.56 -14.96
CA LEU A 112 1.34 -1.93 -14.39
C LEU A 112 1.63 -0.54 -14.97
N GLU A 113 1.36 -0.34 -16.27
CA GLU A 113 1.52 0.95 -16.93
C GLU A 113 0.53 1.99 -16.36
N ASN A 114 -0.72 1.59 -16.15
CA ASN A 114 -1.72 2.46 -15.51
C ASN A 114 -1.33 2.83 -14.07
N LEU A 115 -0.76 1.89 -13.32
CA LEU A 115 -0.29 2.14 -11.95
C LEU A 115 0.88 3.13 -11.91
N LYS A 116 1.85 2.99 -12.82
CA LYS A 116 2.95 3.96 -12.97
C LYS A 116 2.46 5.37 -13.33
N ARG A 117 1.45 5.45 -14.20
CA ARG A 117 0.79 6.72 -14.52
C ARG A 117 0.11 7.31 -13.29
N LEU A 118 -0.65 6.51 -12.54
CA LEU A 118 -1.28 6.94 -11.29
C LEU A 118 -0.27 7.43 -10.25
N GLU A 119 0.86 6.75 -10.10
CA GLU A 119 1.99 7.20 -9.27
C GLU A 119 2.44 8.60 -9.70
N THR A 120 2.71 8.78 -11.00
CA THR A 120 3.14 10.08 -11.55
C THR A 120 2.13 11.21 -11.30
N LEU A 121 0.82 10.92 -11.45
CA LEU A 121 -0.27 11.87 -11.21
C LEU A 121 -0.38 12.25 -9.74
N LEU A 122 -0.31 11.27 -8.85
CA LEU A 122 -0.50 11.46 -7.42
C LEU A 122 0.72 12.09 -6.74
N SER A 123 1.92 11.86 -7.27
CA SER A 123 3.14 12.54 -6.83
C SER A 123 3.23 14.00 -7.30
N ASN A 124 2.52 14.38 -8.37
CA ASN A 124 2.45 15.75 -8.87
C ASN A 124 1.02 16.31 -8.72
N GLU A 125 0.67 16.82 -7.54
CA GLU A 125 -0.67 17.39 -7.24
C GLU A 125 -1.12 18.53 -8.20
N LYS A 126 -0.27 18.99 -9.14
CA LYS A 126 -0.54 20.15 -10.00
C LYS A 126 -0.79 19.89 -11.49
N VAL A 127 -0.59 18.68 -12.03
CA VAL A 127 -0.76 18.47 -13.48
C VAL A 127 -1.38 17.11 -13.79
N LEU A 128 -2.69 17.10 -14.08
CA LEU A 128 -3.25 16.04 -14.92
C LEU A 128 -2.77 16.29 -16.37
N PRO A 129 -2.10 15.32 -17.02
CA PRO A 129 -1.80 15.37 -18.45
C PRO A 129 -3.09 15.60 -19.24
N LYS A 130 -3.05 16.51 -20.22
CA LYS A 130 -4.24 16.90 -21.02
C LYS A 130 -4.93 15.70 -21.67
N ASP A 131 -4.13 14.79 -22.22
CA ASP A 131 -4.60 13.56 -22.88
C ASP A 131 -5.35 12.62 -21.92
N LEU A 132 -4.97 12.62 -20.64
CA LEU A 132 -5.64 11.82 -19.63
C LEU A 132 -6.95 12.47 -19.18
N LYS A 133 -6.96 13.80 -19.06
CA LYS A 133 -8.16 14.57 -18.72
C LYS A 133 -9.25 14.36 -19.77
N GLU A 134 -8.91 14.47 -21.06
CA GLU A 134 -9.85 14.24 -22.17
C GLU A 134 -10.42 12.81 -22.16
N LYS A 135 -9.61 11.79 -21.85
CA LYS A 135 -10.08 10.40 -21.76
C LYS A 135 -10.99 10.15 -20.56
N ILE A 136 -10.71 10.79 -19.43
CA ILE A 136 -11.55 10.70 -18.22
C ILE A 136 -12.90 11.37 -18.49
N ASP A 137 -12.90 12.57 -19.06
CA ASP A 137 -14.13 13.30 -19.41
C ASP A 137 -15.00 12.47 -20.37
N LEU A 138 -14.40 11.89 -21.43
CA LEU A 138 -15.08 10.98 -22.36
C LEU A 138 -15.65 9.70 -21.72
N HIS A 139 -15.05 9.20 -20.64
CA HIS A 139 -15.53 8.01 -19.95
C HIS A 139 -16.70 8.36 -19.02
N LEU A 140 -16.59 9.46 -18.27
CA LEU A 140 -17.65 9.94 -17.39
C LEU A 140 -18.91 10.34 -18.18
N GLU A 141 -18.76 10.96 -19.35
CA GLU A 141 -19.87 11.30 -20.24
C GLU A 141 -20.59 10.06 -20.83
N LYS A 142 -19.94 8.89 -20.85
CA LYS A 142 -20.55 7.64 -21.30
C LYS A 142 -21.39 6.98 -20.22
N ASP A 143 -21.00 7.14 -18.95
CA ASP A 143 -21.74 6.58 -17.81
C ASP A 143 -22.98 7.41 -17.46
N GLU A 144 -23.02 8.71 -17.80
CA GLU A 144 -24.22 9.55 -17.63
C GLU A 144 -25.32 9.31 -18.69
N LYS A 145 -25.01 8.59 -19.78
CA LYS A 145 -25.95 8.29 -20.87
C LYS A 145 -26.51 6.87 -20.85
N ALA A 146 -26.24 6.10 -19.79
CA ALA A 146 -26.70 4.72 -19.60
C ALA A 146 -27.83 4.64 -18.56
#